data_AF-A0A820Y5I8-F1
#
_entry.id   AF-A0A820Y5I8-F1
#
_cell.length_a   1.000
_cell.length_b   1.000
_cell.length_c   1.000
_cell.angle_alpha   90.00
_cell.angle_beta   90.00
_cell.angle_gamma   90.00
#
_symmetry.space_group_name_H-M   'P 1'
#
loop_
_entity.id
_entity.type
_entity.pdbx_description
1 polymer ?
#
loop_
_entity_poly.entity_id
_entity_poly.type
_entity_poly.pdbx_seq_one_letter_code
_entity_poly.pdbx_strand_id
1 'polypeptide(L)'
;MVNILFFVVFSFFSLINQVKCFQQQPKLISTHIIYRHGDRTPNFLYRKSNVDESFWPNGFGQLTVRGQIQQIRLGQYIRERYSQLLNSTYVASEIFVRSTDLDRTLMSAYSNLLGLYPTSKDKLNQILLELEQENIWPKILPWQPIPVHTVPESIDYVCSLTDRFIHQSTIS
;
A
#
# COMPACT_ATOMS: atom_id res chain seq x y z
N MET A 1 -50.09 41.12 5.49
CA MET A 1 -49.81 39.75 5.98
C MET A 1 -49.02 38.89 4.98
N VAL A 2 -49.41 38.83 3.69
CA VAL A 2 -48.76 37.97 2.68
C VAL A 2 -47.25 38.23 2.54
N ASN A 3 -46.80 39.49 2.53
CA ASN A 3 -45.38 39.82 2.39
C ASN A 3 -44.53 39.37 3.59
N ILE A 4 -45.06 39.48 4.82
CA ILE A 4 -44.33 39.07 6.04
C ILE A 4 -44.16 37.54 6.06
N LEU A 5 -45.21 36.79 5.68
CA LEU A 5 -45.15 35.34 5.58
C LEU A 5 -44.12 34.90 4.54
N PHE A 6 -44.06 35.57 3.38
CA PHE A 6 -43.07 35.31 2.35
C PHE A 6 -41.63 35.54 2.84
N PHE A 7 -41.36 36.64 3.54
CA PHE A 7 -40.02 36.92 4.11
C PHE A 7 -39.60 35.90 5.15
N VAL A 8 -40.51 35.44 6.02
CA VAL A 8 -40.21 34.41 7.03
C VAL A 8 -39.88 33.07 6.36
N VAL A 9 -40.67 32.65 5.37
CA VAL A 9 -40.43 31.39 4.64
C VAL A 9 -39.12 31.45 3.85
N PHE A 10 -38.83 32.57 3.19
CA PHE A 10 -37.59 32.76 2.44
C PHE A 10 -36.36 32.75 3.37
N SER A 11 -36.45 33.43 4.52
CA SER A 11 -35.36 33.48 5.51
C SER A 11 -35.10 32.10 6.12
N PHE A 12 -36.16 31.34 6.40
CA PHE A 12 -36.05 29.97 6.90
C PHE A 12 -35.44 29.02 5.86
N PHE A 13 -35.83 29.15 4.59
CA PHE A 13 -35.24 28.38 3.49
C PHE A 13 -33.75 28.72 3.28
N SER A 14 -33.39 30.01 3.34
CA SER A 14 -31.99 30.46 3.29
C SER A 14 -31.17 29.89 4.46
N LEU A 15 -31.72 29.91 5.67
CA LEU A 15 -31.07 29.34 6.85
C LEU A 15 -30.85 27.82 6.71
N ILE A 16 -31.84 27.07 6.22
CA ILE A 16 -31.70 25.63 5.95
C ILE A 16 -30.57 25.36 4.95
N ASN A 17 -30.47 26.16 3.88
CA ASN A 17 -29.42 25.98 2.88
C ASN A 17 -28.02 26.32 3.44
N GLN A 18 -27.89 27.35 4.27
CA GLN A 18 -26.62 27.66 4.96
C GLN A 18 -26.20 26.54 5.91
N VAL A 19 -27.14 25.96 6.67
CA VAL A 19 -26.86 24.82 7.56
C VAL A 19 -26.44 23.57 6.77
N LYS A 20 -27.07 23.28 5.63
CA LYS A 20 -26.67 22.17 4.75
C LYS A 20 -25.27 22.34 4.18
N CYS A 21 -24.93 23.54 3.73
CA CYS A 21 -23.59 23.86 3.21
C CYS A 21 -22.52 23.69 4.30
N PHE A 22 -22.82 24.13 5.52
CA PHE A 22 -21.91 23.98 6.67
C PHE A 22 -21.73 22.51 7.11
N GLN A 23 -22.74 21.66 6.91
CA GLN A 23 -22.66 20.23 7.25
C GLN A 23 -21.95 19.36 6.21
N GLN A 24 -21.56 19.92 5.06
CA GLN A 24 -20.91 19.15 4.01
C GLN A 24 -19.51 18.72 4.46
N GLN A 25 -19.34 17.44 4.75
CA GLN A 25 -18.06 16.88 5.14
C GLN A 25 -17.09 16.91 3.96
N PRO A 26 -15.80 17.24 4.18
CA PRO A 26 -14.80 17.18 3.13
C PRO A 26 -14.72 15.75 2.58
N LYS A 27 -14.81 15.61 1.26
CA LYS A 27 -14.69 14.33 0.56
C LYS A 27 -13.26 14.12 0.10
N LEU A 28 -12.65 13.01 0.50
CA LEU A 28 -11.36 12.59 -0.06
C LEU A 28 -11.55 12.24 -1.55
N ILE A 29 -10.77 12.89 -2.42
CA ILE A 29 -10.85 12.70 -3.88
C ILE A 29 -9.68 11.87 -4.45
N SER A 30 -8.54 11.88 -3.78
CA SER A 30 -7.33 11.17 -4.22
C SER A 30 -6.39 10.97 -3.02
N THR A 31 -5.56 9.93 -3.08
CA THR A 31 -4.49 9.66 -2.11
C THR A 31 -3.28 9.07 -2.82
N HIS A 32 -2.08 9.40 -2.33
CA HIS A 32 -0.82 8.85 -2.81
C HIS A 32 -0.10 8.20 -1.65
N ILE A 33 0.29 6.93 -1.80
CA ILE A 33 0.89 6.14 -0.74
C ILE A 33 2.28 5.70 -1.19
N ILE A 34 3.28 6.12 -0.43
CA ILE A 34 4.67 5.69 -0.61
C ILE A 34 5.04 4.90 0.64
N TYR A 35 5.47 3.66 0.44
CA TYR A 35 5.88 2.78 1.53
C TYR A 35 7.17 2.05 1.17
N ARG A 36 7.92 1.69 2.22
CA ARG A 36 9.11 0.84 2.08
C ARG A 36 8.68 -0.62 1.96
N HIS A 37 9.53 -1.43 1.34
CA HIS A 37 9.44 -2.89 1.38
C HIS A 37 9.33 -3.43 2.83
N GLY A 38 8.78 -4.63 3.00
CA GLY A 38 8.74 -5.32 4.30
C GLY A 38 10.11 -5.82 4.77
N ASP A 39 10.14 -6.50 5.92
CA ASP A 39 11.32 -7.17 6.45
C ASP A 39 12.03 -8.07 5.41
N ARG A 40 13.36 -8.04 5.40
CA ARG A 40 14.19 -8.69 4.38
C ARG A 40 15.49 -9.21 4.96
N THR A 41 16.13 -10.12 4.25
CA THR A 41 17.49 -10.58 4.56
C THR A 41 18.52 -9.47 4.30
N PRO A 42 19.71 -9.52 4.92
CA PRO A 42 20.79 -8.56 4.69
C PRO A 42 21.17 -8.50 3.21
N ASN A 43 21.68 -7.36 2.71
CA ASN A 43 22.19 -7.27 1.33
C ASN A 43 23.60 -7.87 1.18
N PHE A 44 24.36 -7.86 2.26
CA PHE A 44 25.71 -8.40 2.35
C PHE A 44 26.06 -8.56 3.84
N LEU A 45 27.13 -9.31 4.10
CA LEU A 45 27.66 -9.51 5.44
C LEU A 45 28.84 -8.58 5.70
N TYR A 46 29.00 -8.17 6.96
CA TYR A 46 30.20 -7.47 7.40
C TYR A 46 31.40 -8.44 7.40
N ARG A 47 32.62 -7.94 7.10
CA ARG A 47 33.83 -8.77 7.00
C ARG A 47 34.04 -9.58 8.30
N LYS A 48 34.17 -10.90 8.16
CA LYS A 48 34.19 -11.95 9.23
C LYS A 48 32.83 -12.33 9.83
N SER A 49 31.85 -12.65 8.99
CA SER A 49 30.67 -13.38 9.46
C SER A 49 30.98 -14.88 9.56
N ASN A 50 30.52 -15.52 10.64
CA ASN A 50 30.57 -16.99 10.81
C ASN A 50 29.46 -17.72 10.05
N VAL A 51 28.66 -16.96 9.32
CA VAL A 51 27.45 -17.38 8.61
C VAL A 51 27.58 -16.88 7.18
N ASP A 52 27.23 -17.71 6.20
CA ASP A 52 27.23 -17.35 4.78
C ASP A 52 25.79 -17.12 4.26
N GLU A 53 25.65 -16.91 2.95
CA GLU A 53 24.35 -16.66 2.32
C GLU A 53 23.37 -17.83 2.49
N SER A 54 23.86 -19.06 2.62
CA SER A 54 23.03 -20.27 2.70
C SER A 54 22.16 -20.34 3.97
N PHE A 55 22.51 -19.55 4.99
CA PHE A 55 21.69 -19.40 6.19
C PHE A 55 20.32 -18.79 5.91
N TRP A 56 20.21 -18.01 4.84
CA TRP A 56 18.95 -17.41 4.41
C TRP A 56 18.34 -18.27 3.29
N PRO A 57 17.11 -18.80 3.45
CA PRO A 57 16.52 -19.74 2.48
C PRO A 57 16.48 -19.23 1.04
N ASN A 58 16.33 -17.90 0.87
CA ASN A 58 16.29 -17.25 -0.44
C ASN A 58 17.54 -16.39 -0.73
N GLY A 59 18.57 -16.46 0.13
CA GLY A 59 19.77 -15.64 0.00
C GLY A 59 19.61 -14.19 0.44
N PHE A 60 20.52 -13.32 -0.01
CA PHE A 60 20.60 -11.92 0.42
C PHE A 60 19.61 -10.99 -0.28
N GLY A 61 19.24 -9.92 0.42
CA GLY A 61 18.38 -8.84 -0.09
C GLY A 61 16.92 -9.23 -0.36
N GLN A 62 16.54 -10.47 -0.05
CA GLN A 62 15.23 -11.06 -0.34
C GLN A 62 14.21 -10.80 0.77
N LEU A 63 12.94 -10.65 0.37
CA LEU A 63 11.84 -10.41 1.31
C LEU A 63 11.57 -11.66 2.15
N THR A 64 11.45 -11.50 3.48
CA THR A 64 11.11 -12.60 4.38
C THR A 64 9.60 -12.84 4.41
N VAL A 65 9.17 -14.00 4.91
CA VAL A 65 7.74 -14.27 5.17
C VAL A 65 7.16 -13.24 6.16
N ARG A 66 7.93 -12.85 7.18
CA ARG A 66 7.58 -11.72 8.07
C ARG A 66 7.34 -10.43 7.28
N GLY A 67 8.19 -10.11 6.31
CA GLY A 67 8.04 -8.94 5.46
C GLY A 67 6.78 -8.98 4.60
N GLN A 68 6.42 -10.16 4.10
CA GLN A 68 5.16 -10.37 3.36
C GLN A 68 3.95 -10.15 4.26
N ILE A 69 3.94 -10.69 5.49
CA ILE A 69 2.87 -10.48 6.47
C ILE A 69 2.71 -8.99 6.82
N GLN A 70 3.83 -8.27 7.03
CA GLN A 70 3.80 -6.83 7.28
C GLN A 70 3.10 -6.07 6.15
N GLN A 71 3.37 -6.42 4.90
CA GLN A 71 2.77 -5.76 3.74
C GLN A 71 1.30 -6.14 3.56
N ILE A 72 0.91 -7.39 3.81
CA ILE A 72 -0.51 -7.79 3.80
C ILE A 72 -1.29 -6.98 4.84
N ARG A 73 -0.78 -6.87 6.07
CA ARG A 73 -1.40 -6.06 7.13
C ARG A 73 -1.50 -4.58 6.76
N LEU A 74 -0.46 -4.02 6.11
CA LEU A 74 -0.51 -2.66 5.59
C LEU A 74 -1.59 -2.51 4.51
N GLY A 75 -1.74 -3.49 3.61
CA GLY A 75 -2.81 -3.53 2.62
C GLY A 75 -4.21 -3.54 3.26
N GLN A 76 -4.41 -4.36 4.30
CA GLN A 76 -5.66 -4.39 5.07
C GLN A 76 -5.96 -3.05 5.74
N TYR A 77 -4.95 -2.38 6.29
CA TYR A 77 -5.10 -1.05 6.87
C TYR A 77 -5.51 -0.02 5.80
N ILE A 78 -4.84 -0.01 4.65
CA ILE A 78 -5.16 0.89 3.52
C ILE A 78 -6.60 0.65 3.05
N ARG A 79 -7.01 -0.62 2.95
CA ARG A 79 -8.36 -1.02 2.58
C ARG A 79 -9.42 -0.44 3.51
N GLU A 80 -9.21 -0.56 4.81
CA GLU A 80 -10.15 -0.05 5.82
C GLU A 80 -10.19 1.48 5.81
N ARG A 81 -9.01 2.11 5.77
CA ARG A 81 -8.86 3.57 5.75
C ARG A 81 -9.52 4.24 4.54
N TYR A 82 -9.42 3.63 3.36
CA TYR A 82 -9.89 4.20 2.11
C TYR A 82 -11.12 3.48 1.52
N SER A 83 -11.90 2.80 2.37
CA SER A 83 -13.12 2.08 1.98
C SER A 83 -14.19 2.95 1.29
N GLN A 84 -14.18 4.26 1.53
CA GLN A 84 -15.09 5.21 0.87
C GLN A 84 -14.52 5.76 -0.46
N LEU A 85 -13.21 5.62 -0.69
CA LEU A 85 -12.52 6.07 -1.90
C LEU A 85 -12.38 4.93 -2.92
N LEU A 86 -12.12 3.70 -2.45
CA LEU A 86 -11.85 2.53 -3.27
C LEU A 86 -13.07 1.62 -3.36
N ASN A 87 -13.35 1.09 -4.56
CA ASN A 87 -14.39 0.08 -4.75
C ASN A 87 -14.10 -1.21 -3.96
N SER A 88 -15.14 -1.94 -3.56
CA SER A 88 -15.01 -3.24 -2.89
C SER A 88 -14.34 -4.32 -3.77
N THR A 89 -14.28 -4.14 -5.08
CA THR A 89 -13.47 -4.97 -5.98
C THR A 89 -12.44 -4.13 -6.73
N TYR A 90 -11.43 -4.78 -7.31
CA TYR A 90 -10.41 -4.07 -8.08
C TYR A 90 -11.04 -3.44 -9.33
N VAL A 91 -10.77 -2.15 -9.54
CA VAL A 91 -11.15 -1.41 -10.74
C VAL A 91 -9.89 -0.74 -11.28
N ALA A 92 -9.51 -1.08 -12.53
CA ALA A 92 -8.25 -0.66 -13.12
C ALA A 92 -8.08 0.88 -13.25
N SER A 93 -9.19 1.63 -13.32
CA SER A 93 -9.16 3.10 -13.37
C SER A 93 -9.02 3.77 -12.01
N GLU A 94 -9.16 3.04 -10.90
CA GLU A 94 -9.13 3.62 -9.54
C GLU A 94 -7.75 3.58 -8.89
N ILE A 95 -6.91 2.62 -9.28
CA ILE A 95 -5.59 2.44 -8.67
C ILE A 95 -4.49 2.29 -9.73
N PHE A 96 -3.33 2.85 -9.42
CA PHE A 96 -2.10 2.65 -10.17
C PHE A 96 -1.00 2.27 -9.19
N VAL A 97 -0.30 1.17 -9.47
CA VAL A 97 0.73 0.63 -8.59
C VAL A 97 2.06 0.63 -9.30
N ARG A 98 3.06 1.27 -8.69
CA ARG A 98 4.43 1.32 -9.18
C ARG A 98 5.39 0.86 -8.09
N SER A 99 6.41 0.11 -8.48
CA SER A 99 7.48 -0.37 -7.62
C SER A 99 8.84 -0.08 -8.28
N THR A 100 9.91 -0.05 -7.49
CA THR A 100 11.26 -0.17 -8.05
C THR A 100 11.51 -1.61 -8.50
N ASP A 101 12.44 -1.80 -9.44
CA ASP A 101 12.77 -3.11 -10.03
C ASP A 101 13.68 -3.96 -9.14
N LEU A 102 13.16 -4.33 -7.97
CA LEU A 102 13.82 -5.22 -7.01
C LEU A 102 12.82 -6.24 -6.49
N ASP A 103 13.25 -7.49 -6.33
CA ASP A 103 12.38 -8.59 -5.87
C ASP A 103 11.62 -8.21 -4.60
N ARG A 104 12.33 -7.67 -3.60
CA ARG A 104 11.74 -7.28 -2.32
C ARG A 104 10.65 -6.21 -2.43
N THR A 105 10.76 -5.27 -3.36
CA THR A 105 9.77 -4.19 -3.53
C THR A 105 8.60 -4.67 -4.37
N LEU A 106 8.84 -5.43 -5.44
CA LEU A 106 7.79 -6.09 -6.23
C LEU A 106 6.96 -7.05 -5.38
N MET A 107 7.62 -7.96 -4.64
CA MET A 107 6.94 -8.87 -3.71
C MET A 107 6.18 -8.12 -2.63
N SER A 108 6.75 -7.04 -2.07
CA SER A 108 6.05 -6.20 -1.09
C SER A 108 4.78 -5.58 -1.67
N ALA A 109 4.82 -5.06 -2.90
CA ALA A 109 3.66 -4.50 -3.56
C ALA A 109 2.57 -5.56 -3.78
N TYR A 110 2.93 -6.76 -4.24
CA TYR A 110 1.97 -7.86 -4.39
C TYR A 110 1.38 -8.34 -3.06
N SER A 111 2.19 -8.47 -2.01
CA SER A 111 1.70 -8.79 -0.66
C SER A 111 0.75 -7.71 -0.13
N ASN A 112 1.07 -6.43 -0.38
CA ASN A 112 0.19 -5.32 -0.03
C ASN A 112 -1.15 -5.41 -0.78
N LEU A 113 -1.12 -5.69 -2.08
CA LEU A 113 -2.30 -5.86 -2.91
C LEU A 113 -3.17 -7.05 -2.49
N LEU A 114 -2.57 -8.14 -2.01
CA LEU A 114 -3.31 -9.25 -1.40
C LEU A 114 -4.11 -8.81 -0.17
N GLY A 115 -3.55 -7.95 0.67
CA GLY A 115 -4.26 -7.35 1.80
C GLY A 115 -5.31 -6.32 1.39
N LEU A 116 -5.06 -5.58 0.31
CA LEU A 116 -5.94 -4.52 -0.19
C LEU A 116 -7.18 -5.07 -0.91
N TYR A 117 -7.00 -6.08 -1.77
CA TYR A 117 -8.04 -6.67 -2.62
C TYR A 117 -8.07 -8.22 -2.55
N PRO A 118 -8.27 -8.81 -1.35
CA PRO A 118 -8.44 -10.25 -1.24
C PRO A 118 -9.76 -10.69 -1.90
N THR A 119 -9.75 -11.86 -2.55
CA THR A 119 -10.98 -12.47 -3.07
C THR A 119 -11.86 -13.04 -1.95
N SER A 120 -11.29 -13.26 -0.76
CA SER A 120 -11.99 -13.62 0.48
C SER A 120 -11.21 -13.11 1.69
N LYS A 121 -11.81 -12.18 2.46
CA LYS A 121 -11.20 -11.62 3.69
C LYS A 121 -11.03 -12.70 4.77
N ASP A 122 -12.03 -13.56 4.94
CA ASP A 122 -12.01 -14.60 5.97
C ASP A 122 -10.92 -15.63 5.71
N LYS A 123 -10.80 -16.10 4.46
CA LYS A 123 -9.72 -17.02 4.06
C LYS A 123 -8.34 -16.38 4.22
N LEU A 124 -8.20 -15.09 3.92
CA LEU A 124 -6.94 -14.39 4.10
C LEU A 124 -6.55 -14.34 5.59
N ASN A 125 -7.50 -14.01 6.47
CA ASN A 125 -7.25 -13.93 7.90
C ASN A 125 -6.89 -15.29 8.51
N GLN A 126 -7.53 -16.38 8.05
CA GLN A 126 -7.15 -17.73 8.45
C GLN A 126 -5.70 -18.03 8.06
N ILE A 127 -5.33 -17.76 6.81
CA ILE A 127 -3.98 -17.98 6.30
C ILE A 127 -2.94 -17.15 7.06
N LEU A 128 -3.25 -15.91 7.42
CA LEU A 128 -2.33 -15.07 8.20
C LEU A 128 -2.03 -15.66 9.58
N LEU A 129 -3.02 -16.25 10.25
CA LEU A 129 -2.82 -16.92 11.54
C LEU A 129 -1.89 -18.13 11.40
N GLU A 130 -2.05 -18.93 10.33
CA GLU A 130 -1.19 -20.08 10.03
C GLU A 130 0.24 -19.64 9.68
N LEU A 131 0.38 -18.60 8.86
CA LEU A 131 1.66 -18.01 8.46
C LEU A 131 2.50 -17.52 9.65
N GLU A 132 1.85 -16.93 10.65
CA GLU A 132 2.51 -16.41 11.85
C GLU A 132 3.04 -17.53 12.77
N GLN A 133 2.45 -18.72 12.69
CA GLN A 133 2.84 -19.87 13.50
C GLN A 133 3.93 -20.71 12.81
N GLU A 134 3.75 -21.03 11.53
CA GLU A 134 4.60 -22.00 10.83
C GLU A 134 5.70 -21.34 9.99
N ASN A 135 5.55 -20.04 9.66
CA ASN A 135 6.46 -19.31 8.76
C ASN A 135 6.64 -20.00 7.38
N ILE A 136 5.66 -20.82 6.97
CA ILE A 136 5.63 -21.53 5.69
C ILE A 136 4.62 -20.85 4.77
N TRP A 137 5.04 -20.48 3.56
CA TRP A 137 4.16 -19.82 2.59
C TRP A 137 3.09 -20.79 2.03
N PRO A 138 1.79 -20.41 2.03
CA PRO A 138 0.71 -21.28 1.58
C PRO A 138 0.71 -21.48 0.05
N LYS A 139 0.20 -22.63 -0.39
CA LYS A 139 0.08 -22.95 -1.82
C LYS A 139 -1.10 -22.27 -2.52
N ILE A 140 -2.14 -21.91 -1.77
CA ILE A 140 -3.38 -21.33 -2.33
C ILE A 140 -3.73 -20.07 -1.55
N LEU A 141 -3.81 -18.94 -2.25
CA LEU A 141 -4.13 -17.63 -1.69
C LEU A 141 -5.48 -17.12 -2.23
N PRO A 142 -6.26 -16.37 -1.43
CA PRO A 142 -7.45 -15.64 -1.89
C PRO A 142 -7.01 -14.38 -2.66
N TRP A 143 -6.33 -14.59 -3.77
CA TRP A 143 -5.63 -13.57 -4.55
C TRP A 143 -6.29 -13.37 -5.93
N GLN A 144 -6.11 -12.20 -6.51
CA GLN A 144 -6.40 -11.89 -7.91
C GLN A 144 -5.23 -11.11 -8.53
N PRO A 145 -4.97 -11.25 -9.83
CA PRO A 145 -3.91 -10.51 -10.49
C PRO A 145 -4.25 -9.01 -10.56
N ILE A 146 -3.34 -8.18 -10.01
CA ILE A 146 -3.37 -6.73 -10.11
C ILE A 146 -2.00 -6.28 -10.63
N PRO A 147 -1.93 -5.44 -11.67
CA PRO A 147 -0.66 -5.04 -12.27
C PRO A 147 0.18 -4.19 -11.30
N VAL A 148 1.47 -4.52 -11.23
CA VAL A 148 2.50 -3.70 -10.58
C VAL A 148 3.48 -3.27 -11.66
N HIS A 149 3.54 -1.97 -11.91
CA HIS A 149 4.44 -1.41 -12.92
C HIS A 149 5.82 -1.17 -12.34
N THR A 150 6.84 -1.44 -13.13
CA THR A 150 8.24 -1.21 -12.78
C THR A 150 8.99 -0.66 -13.98
N VAL A 151 10.17 -0.11 -13.73
CA VAL A 151 11.15 0.27 -14.75
C VAL A 151 12.52 -0.10 -14.21
N PRO A 152 13.44 -0.55 -15.07
CA PRO A 152 14.80 -0.90 -14.67
C PRO A 152 15.45 0.21 -13.83
N GLU A 153 16.20 -0.18 -12.80
CA GLU A 153 16.76 0.75 -11.80
C GLU A 153 17.56 1.89 -12.45
N SER A 154 18.33 1.59 -13.50
CA SER A 154 19.18 2.55 -14.22
C SER A 154 18.41 3.70 -14.89
N ILE A 155 17.11 3.52 -15.13
CA ILE A 155 16.22 4.51 -15.76
C ILE A 155 15.03 4.88 -14.87
N ASP A 156 15.01 4.46 -13.61
CA ASP A 156 13.96 4.81 -12.67
C ASP A 156 14.23 6.18 -12.01
N TYR A 157 13.69 7.25 -12.60
CA TYR A 157 13.82 8.62 -12.08
C TYR A 157 12.77 9.03 -11.05
N VAL A 158 11.90 8.10 -10.62
CA VAL A 158 10.76 8.41 -9.75
C VAL A 158 10.88 7.72 -8.40
N CYS A 159 11.30 6.46 -8.35
CA CYS A 159 11.41 5.69 -7.10
C CYS A 159 12.82 5.20 -6.77
N SER A 160 13.73 5.08 -7.76
CA SER A 160 15.14 4.80 -7.47
C SER A 160 15.87 6.11 -7.16
N LEU A 161 16.48 6.17 -5.97
CA LEU A 161 17.30 7.31 -5.55
C LEU A 161 18.80 6.99 -5.63
N THR A 162 19.19 5.81 -6.10
CA THR A 162 20.46 5.21 -5.69
C THR A 162 21.72 5.59 -6.47
N ASP A 163 21.69 6.35 -7.58
CA ASP A 163 22.90 6.47 -8.43
C ASP A 163 23.37 7.87 -8.85
N ARG A 164 22.89 8.97 -8.24
CA ARG A 164 23.43 10.31 -8.59
C ARG A 164 24.04 11.16 -7.48
N PHE A 165 23.75 10.89 -6.22
CA PHE A 165 24.29 11.72 -5.13
C PHE A 165 25.48 11.11 -4.38
N ILE A 166 25.72 9.79 -4.49
CA ILE A 166 26.82 9.11 -3.78
C ILE A 166 28.13 9.16 -4.58
N HIS A 167 28.05 9.27 -5.92
CA HIS A 167 29.26 9.32 -6.76
C HIS A 167 29.93 10.70 -6.83
N GLN A 168 29.28 11.77 -6.35
CA GLN A 168 29.90 13.11 -6.29
C GLN A 168 30.64 13.40 -4.97
N SER A 169 30.51 12.56 -3.94
CA SER A 169 31.09 12.78 -2.62
C SER A 169 32.31 11.92 -2.29
N THR A 170 32.85 11.17 -3.26
CA THR A 170 34.07 10.35 -3.09
C THR A 170 35.25 10.78 -3.98
N ILE A 171 35.21 11.99 -4.55
CA ILE A 171 36.38 12.65 -5.13
C ILE A 171 36.63 13.95 -4.36
N SER A 172 37.33 13.85 -3.24
CA SER A 172 38.06 14.94 -2.58
C SER A 172 39.21 14.36 -1.78
#